data_AF-A0A9P4YEH8-F1
#
_entry.id   AF-A0A9P4YEH8-F1
#
_cell.length_a   1.000
_cell.length_b   1.000
_cell.length_c   1.000
_cell.angle_alpha   90.00
_cell.angle_beta   90.00
_cell.angle_gamma   90.00
#
_symmetry.space_group_name_H-M   'P 1'
#
loop_
_entity.id
_entity.type
_entity.pdbx_description
1 polymer ?
#
loop_
_entity_poly.entity_id
_entity_poly.type
_entity_poly.pdbx_seq_one_letter_code
_entity_poly.pdbx_strand_id
1 'polypeptide(L)'
;MGKVDPSGGYRKESGLARAVLGPHFWCWSSAPDELLRRWSQLELWPEVPEVLARLRYKGFRIGVVTNCSRELGLAAIHNVEQHTGRGFRFDAAMTAEDSGFYKPHRVAYESILAEMDVGAGDVLFVAGSAGDVQGATDAGMKVVWHNRVGLA
;
A
#
# COMPACT_ATOMS: atom_id res chain seq x y z
N MET A 1 -15.15 -10.53 7.97
CA MET A 1 -14.12 -11.49 8.40
C MET A 1 -13.65 -12.24 7.14
N GLY A 2 -12.64 -11.76 6.40
CA GLY A 2 -12.40 -12.32 5.05
C GLY A 2 -11.15 -11.86 4.31
N LYS A 3 -10.05 -11.52 5.01
CA LYS A 3 -8.80 -11.11 4.35
C LYS A 3 -7.63 -12.10 4.53
N VAL A 4 -7.85 -13.24 5.18
CA VAL A 4 -6.76 -14.17 5.55
C VAL A 4 -7.17 -15.62 5.35
N ASP A 5 -6.25 -16.43 4.84
CA ASP A 5 -6.27 -17.88 4.98
C ASP A 5 -6.43 -18.26 6.46
N PRO A 6 -7.12 -19.37 6.85
CA PRO A 6 -7.01 -19.93 8.19
C PRO A 6 -5.56 -20.01 8.74
N SER A 7 -4.53 -20.03 7.88
CA SER A 7 -3.11 -19.90 8.26
C SER A 7 -2.60 -18.47 8.54
N GLY A 8 -3.35 -17.44 8.16
CA GLY A 8 -2.94 -16.03 8.22
C GLY A 8 -2.23 -15.51 6.96
N GLY A 9 -2.02 -16.34 5.93
CA GLY A 9 -1.28 -15.97 4.72
C GLY A 9 -2.06 -15.14 3.69
N TYR A 10 -1.30 -14.48 2.80
CA TYR A 10 -1.79 -13.70 1.66
C TYR A 10 -2.63 -14.52 0.68
N ARG A 11 -3.66 -13.89 0.10
CA ARG A 11 -4.43 -14.40 -1.05
C ARG A 11 -4.75 -13.27 -2.00
N LYS A 12 -4.51 -13.46 -3.30
CA LYS A 12 -4.71 -12.43 -4.34
C LYS A 12 -6.12 -11.84 -4.32
N GLU A 13 -6.21 -10.53 -4.58
CA GLU A 13 -7.44 -9.73 -4.44
C GLU A 13 -8.58 -10.25 -5.32
N SER A 14 -8.26 -10.76 -6.52
CA SER A 14 -9.21 -11.39 -7.43
C SER A 14 -9.89 -12.63 -6.82
N GLY A 15 -9.18 -13.35 -5.94
CA GLY A 15 -9.75 -14.45 -5.16
C GLY A 15 -10.66 -13.97 -4.03
N LEU A 16 -10.32 -12.85 -3.39
CA LEU A 16 -11.12 -12.26 -2.30
C LEU A 16 -12.44 -11.68 -2.80
N ALA A 17 -12.43 -10.95 -3.91
CA ALA A 17 -13.63 -10.35 -4.50
C ALA A 17 -14.68 -11.41 -4.87
N ARG A 18 -14.24 -12.54 -5.44
CA ARG A 18 -15.11 -13.66 -5.81
C ARG A 18 -15.71 -14.37 -4.58
N ALA A 19 -14.96 -14.46 -3.48
CA ALA A 19 -15.41 -15.12 -2.26
C ALA A 19 -16.47 -14.30 -1.48
N VAL A 20 -16.41 -12.97 -1.56
CA VAL A 20 -17.33 -12.07 -0.81
C VAL A 20 -18.67 -11.87 -1.52
N LEU A 21 -18.70 -11.93 -2.87
CA LEU A 21 -19.88 -11.52 -3.62
C LEU A 21 -20.99 -12.57 -3.79
N GLY A 22 -20.69 -13.87 -3.65
CA GLY A 22 -21.69 -14.96 -3.74
C GLY A 22 -22.55 -14.96 -5.03
N PRO A 23 -23.44 -15.95 -5.22
CA PRO A 23 -24.26 -16.07 -6.43
C PRO A 23 -25.46 -15.11 -6.51
N HIS A 24 -25.71 -14.24 -5.52
CA HIS A 24 -26.96 -13.47 -5.38
C HIS A 24 -26.87 -11.97 -5.70
N PHE A 25 -25.72 -11.42 -6.08
CA PHE A 25 -25.56 -10.00 -6.42
C PHE A 25 -25.34 -9.78 -7.93
N TRP A 26 -26.43 -9.86 -8.70
CA TRP A 26 -26.43 -9.80 -10.18
C TRP A 26 -26.16 -8.40 -10.77
N CYS A 27 -26.20 -7.32 -9.97
CA CYS A 27 -26.16 -5.93 -10.48
C CYS A 27 -24.80 -5.22 -10.30
N TRP A 28 -23.83 -5.83 -9.60
CA TRP A 28 -22.50 -5.25 -9.36
C TRP A 28 -21.35 -6.16 -9.84
N SER A 29 -21.65 -7.19 -10.62
CA SER A 29 -20.68 -8.20 -11.06
C SER A 29 -19.50 -7.62 -11.85
N SER A 30 -19.68 -6.48 -12.53
CA SER A 30 -18.64 -5.81 -13.32
C SER A 30 -17.85 -4.74 -12.56
N ALA A 31 -18.29 -4.29 -11.38
CA ALA A 31 -17.62 -3.19 -10.68
C ALA A 31 -16.18 -3.54 -10.24
N PRO A 32 -15.88 -4.76 -9.73
CA PRO A 32 -14.51 -5.16 -9.44
C PRO A 32 -13.65 -5.23 -10.70
N ASP A 33 -14.18 -5.79 -11.79
CA ASP A 33 -13.46 -5.91 -13.06
C ASP A 33 -13.18 -4.54 -13.67
N GLU A 34 -14.13 -3.60 -13.59
CA GLU A 34 -13.95 -2.23 -14.07
C GLU A 34 -12.94 -1.46 -13.21
N LEU A 35 -12.94 -1.67 -11.89
CA LEU A 35 -11.94 -1.10 -10.99
C LEU A 35 -10.53 -1.62 -11.31
N LEU A 36 -10.39 -2.92 -11.56
CA LEU A 36 -9.12 -3.51 -11.99
C LEU A 36 -8.69 -2.98 -13.36
N ARG A 37 -9.63 -2.85 -14.31
CA ARG A 37 -9.37 -2.31 -15.66
C ARG A 37 -8.87 -0.86 -15.62
N ARG A 38 -9.35 -0.07 -14.66
CA ARG A 38 -9.02 1.34 -14.50
C ARG A 38 -7.96 1.59 -13.42
N TRP A 39 -7.35 0.55 -12.85
CA TRP A 39 -6.40 0.68 -11.76
C TRP A 39 -5.21 1.60 -12.09
N SER A 40 -4.69 1.52 -13.32
CA SER A 40 -3.61 2.40 -13.79
C SER A 40 -4.04 3.85 -14.05
N GLN A 41 -5.34 4.13 -14.03
CA GLN A 41 -5.92 5.47 -14.22
C GLN A 41 -6.20 6.19 -12.90
N LEU A 42 -5.82 5.60 -11.76
CA LEU A 42 -5.99 6.25 -10.45
C LEU A 42 -5.24 7.58 -10.45
N GLU A 43 -5.98 8.65 -10.16
CA GLU A 43 -5.40 9.99 -10.04
C GLU A 43 -4.65 10.12 -8.72
N LEU A 44 -3.49 10.78 -8.79
CA LEU A 44 -2.75 11.13 -7.60
C LEU A 44 -3.39 12.33 -6.92
N TRP A 45 -3.20 12.43 -5.60
CA TRP A 45 -3.46 13.69 -4.92
C TRP A 45 -2.53 14.78 -5.52
N PRO A 46 -3.04 16.01 -5.77
CA PRO A 46 -2.27 17.03 -6.50
C PRO A 46 -0.90 17.36 -5.90
N GLU A 47 -0.75 17.25 -4.58
CA GLU A 47 0.49 17.56 -3.88
C GLU A 47 1.55 16.44 -3.90
N VAL A 48 1.17 15.20 -4.24
CA VAL A 48 2.06 14.02 -4.15
C VAL A 48 3.36 14.22 -4.94
N PRO A 49 3.33 14.63 -6.22
CA PRO A 49 4.55 14.89 -6.99
C PRO A 49 5.52 15.87 -6.30
N GLU A 50 5.01 17.00 -5.80
CA GLU A 50 5.84 18.03 -5.19
C GLU A 50 6.43 17.55 -3.85
N VAL A 51 5.60 16.92 -3.01
CA VAL A 51 6.03 16.41 -1.70
C VAL A 51 7.14 15.36 -1.86
N LEU A 52 6.93 14.38 -2.75
CA LEU A 52 7.91 13.32 -3.01
C LEU A 52 9.22 13.89 -3.57
N ALA A 53 9.15 14.82 -4.53
CA ALA A 53 10.33 15.48 -5.07
C ALA A 53 11.12 16.26 -3.99
N ARG A 54 10.42 16.96 -3.08
CA ARG A 54 11.06 17.69 -1.98
C ARG A 54 11.71 16.77 -0.95
N LEU A 55 11.09 15.63 -0.65
CA LEU A 55 11.68 14.63 0.24
C LEU A 55 12.96 14.04 -0.36
N ARG A 56 12.94 13.69 -1.66
CA ARG A 56 14.16 13.21 -2.35
C ARG A 56 15.26 14.28 -2.39
N TYR A 57 14.91 15.53 -2.68
CA TYR A 57 15.87 16.63 -2.70
C TYR A 57 16.55 16.83 -1.33
N LYS A 58 15.83 16.57 -0.24
CA LYS A 58 16.37 16.59 1.13
C LYS A 58 17.21 15.34 1.50
N GLY A 59 17.33 14.37 0.60
CA GLY A 59 18.12 13.15 0.82
C GLY A 59 17.37 12.01 1.51
N PHE A 60 16.04 12.09 1.65
CA PHE A 60 15.27 10.98 2.22
C PHE A 60 15.15 9.82 1.22
N ARG A 61 15.32 8.60 1.73
CA ARG A 61 14.84 7.38 1.06
C ARG A 61 13.34 7.24 1.26
N ILE A 62 12.63 6.74 0.25
CA ILE A 62 11.18 6.65 0.21
C ILE A 62 10.79 5.24 -0.21
N GLY A 63 10.11 4.52 0.68
CA GLY A 63 9.56 3.19 0.44
C GLY A 63 8.03 3.17 0.45
N VAL A 64 7.44 2.10 -0.09
CA VAL A 64 5.98 1.88 -0.10
C VAL A 64 5.66 0.55 0.57
N VAL A 65 4.67 0.53 1.46
CA VAL A 65 4.07 -0.71 1.99
C VAL A 65 2.58 -0.75 1.67
N THR A 66 2.15 -1.74 0.89
CA THR A 66 0.78 -1.79 0.34
C THR A 66 0.14 -3.17 0.50
N ASN A 67 -1.17 -3.19 0.71
CA ASN A 67 -1.98 -4.41 0.74
C ASN A 67 -2.38 -4.88 -0.68
N CYS A 68 -1.66 -4.46 -1.72
CA CYS A 68 -1.92 -4.92 -3.09
C CYS A 68 -1.21 -6.24 -3.37
N SER A 69 -1.57 -6.89 -4.47
CA SER A 69 -0.71 -7.84 -5.18
C SER A 69 0.50 -7.11 -5.73
N ARG A 70 1.52 -7.87 -6.11
CA ARG A 70 2.70 -7.36 -6.77
C ARG A 70 2.35 -6.62 -8.05
N GLU A 71 1.46 -7.20 -8.86
CA GLU A 71 0.98 -6.62 -10.12
C GLU A 71 0.33 -5.24 -9.93
N LEU A 72 -0.68 -5.15 -9.07
CA LEU A 72 -1.41 -3.89 -8.83
C LEU A 72 -0.55 -2.88 -8.06
N GLY A 73 0.26 -3.33 -7.12
CA GLY A 73 1.18 -2.48 -6.36
C GLY A 73 2.20 -1.80 -7.26
N LEU A 74 2.87 -2.58 -8.12
CA LEU A 74 3.84 -2.03 -9.07
C LEU A 74 3.20 -1.11 -10.11
N ALA A 75 1.98 -1.42 -10.57
CA ALA A 75 1.25 -0.53 -11.47
C ALA A 75 0.96 0.84 -10.82
N ALA A 76 0.52 0.85 -9.56
CA ALA A 76 0.28 2.09 -8.81
C ALA A 76 1.58 2.86 -8.54
N ILE A 77 2.66 2.17 -8.18
CA ILE A 77 3.99 2.77 -7.98
C ILE A 77 4.49 3.42 -9.27
N HIS A 78 4.42 2.68 -10.38
CA HIS A 78 4.84 3.20 -11.68
C HIS A 78 4.05 4.46 -12.06
N ASN A 79 2.73 4.46 -11.82
CA ASN A 79 1.90 5.63 -12.05
C ASN A 79 2.39 6.86 -11.25
N VAL A 80 2.75 6.68 -9.98
CA VAL A 80 3.32 7.75 -9.14
C VAL A 80 4.66 8.23 -9.69
N GLU A 81 5.55 7.32 -10.07
CA GLU A 81 6.87 7.65 -10.61
C GLU A 81 6.79 8.45 -11.92
N GLN A 82 5.88 8.07 -12.83
CA GLN A 82 5.68 8.78 -14.10
C GLN A 82 5.17 10.21 -13.88
N HIS A 83 4.20 10.40 -12.98
CA HIS A 83 3.61 11.72 -12.71
C HIS A 83 4.47 12.60 -11.81
N THR A 84 5.36 12.01 -11.00
CA THR A 84 6.35 12.78 -10.22
C THR A 84 7.45 13.35 -11.11
N GLY A 85 7.80 12.63 -12.19
CA GLY A 85 8.79 13.06 -13.17
C GLY A 85 10.23 13.08 -12.64
N ARG A 86 11.14 13.70 -13.40
CA ARG A 86 12.56 13.93 -13.03
C ARG A 86 13.35 12.67 -12.65
N GLY A 87 12.98 11.51 -13.20
CA GLY A 87 13.62 10.24 -12.87
C GLY A 87 13.37 9.76 -11.44
N PHE A 88 12.35 10.29 -10.76
CA PHE A 88 11.97 9.83 -9.42
C PHE A 88 11.67 8.32 -9.43
N ARG A 89 12.22 7.61 -8.44
CA ARG A 89 11.93 6.21 -8.16
C ARG A 89 11.73 6.01 -6.67
N PHE A 90 10.92 5.04 -6.28
CA PHE A 90 10.91 4.56 -4.91
C PHE A 90 12.14 3.69 -4.66
N ASP A 91 12.71 3.75 -3.46
CA ASP A 91 13.90 2.96 -3.12
C ASP A 91 13.53 1.51 -2.78
N ALA A 92 12.30 1.29 -2.30
CA ALA A 92 11.78 -0.04 -2.00
C ALA A 92 10.25 -0.07 -2.08
N ALA A 93 9.70 -1.24 -2.37
CA ALA A 93 8.27 -1.49 -2.33
C ALA A 93 8.01 -2.87 -1.74
N MET A 94 7.06 -2.93 -0.81
CA MET A 94 6.66 -4.16 -0.15
C MET A 94 5.15 -4.33 -0.31
N THR A 95 4.75 -5.29 -1.13
CA THR A 95 3.34 -5.65 -1.29
C THR A 95 2.93 -6.75 -0.29
N ALA A 96 1.62 -6.99 -0.16
CA ALA A 96 1.15 -8.09 0.67
C ALA A 96 1.51 -9.46 0.05
N GLU A 97 1.65 -9.52 -1.28
CA GLU A 97 2.14 -10.69 -1.98
C GLU A 97 3.63 -10.93 -1.71
N ASP A 98 4.46 -9.88 -1.73
CA ASP A 98 5.91 -10.01 -1.46
C ASP A 98 6.17 -10.42 0.00
N SER A 99 5.46 -9.81 0.96
CA SER A 99 5.61 -10.14 2.39
C SER A 99 4.88 -11.41 2.82
N GLY A 100 3.97 -11.92 1.99
CA GLY A 100 3.09 -13.04 2.31
C GLY A 100 1.99 -12.72 3.32
N PHE A 101 1.86 -11.46 3.77
CA PHE A 101 0.87 -11.05 4.76
C PHE A 101 0.25 -9.68 4.43
N TYR A 102 -1.02 -9.52 4.77
CA TYR A 102 -1.67 -8.20 4.76
C TYR A 102 -1.32 -7.39 6.01
N LYS A 103 -1.12 -6.08 5.86
CA LYS A 103 -1.20 -5.13 6.98
C LYS A 103 -2.55 -5.27 7.68
N PRO A 104 -2.61 -5.19 9.03
CA PRO A 104 -1.55 -4.71 9.94
C PRO A 104 -0.63 -5.82 10.48
N HIS A 105 -0.48 -6.97 9.81
CA HIS A 105 0.44 -8.00 10.26
C HIS A 105 1.90 -7.47 10.31
N ARG A 106 2.62 -7.74 11.41
CA ARG A 106 3.97 -7.20 11.67
C ARG A 106 4.96 -7.43 10.53
N VAL A 107 4.87 -8.59 9.87
CA VAL A 107 5.80 -9.00 8.80
C VAL A 107 5.76 -8.01 7.63
N ALA A 108 4.61 -7.41 7.30
CA ALA A 108 4.54 -6.43 6.22
C ALA A 108 5.40 -5.18 6.50
N TYR A 109 5.51 -4.78 7.77
CA TYR A 109 6.33 -3.64 8.21
C TYR A 109 7.80 -4.04 8.40
N GLU A 110 8.06 -5.21 8.97
CA GLU A 110 9.43 -5.70 9.16
C GLU A 110 10.13 -5.96 7.82
N SER A 111 9.41 -6.48 6.83
CA SER A 111 9.98 -6.75 5.51
C SER A 111 10.44 -5.49 4.79
N ILE A 112 9.71 -4.36 4.89
CA ILE A 112 10.19 -3.11 4.27
C ILE A 112 11.40 -2.52 5.00
N LEU A 113 11.46 -2.65 6.34
CA LEU A 113 12.59 -2.18 7.13
C LEU A 113 13.85 -2.96 6.77
N ALA A 114 13.72 -4.28 6.60
CA ALA A 114 14.80 -5.16 6.14
C ALA A 114 15.24 -4.84 4.71
N GLU A 115 14.29 -4.69 3.77
CA GLU A 115 14.59 -4.34 2.37
C GLU A 115 15.31 -2.99 2.25
N MET A 116 14.93 -2.02 3.08
CA MET A 116 15.55 -0.71 3.11
C MET A 116 16.82 -0.64 3.96
N ASP A 117 17.19 -1.70 4.68
CA ASP A 117 18.31 -1.73 5.62
C ASP A 117 18.28 -0.50 6.58
N VAL A 118 17.17 -0.38 7.33
CA VAL A 118 16.95 0.70 8.30
C VAL A 118 16.35 0.18 9.61
N GLY A 119 16.69 0.85 10.71
CA GLY A 119 16.01 0.66 11.98
C GLY A 119 14.64 1.34 12.01
N ALA A 120 13.67 0.76 12.72
CA ALA A 120 12.32 1.32 12.83
C ALA A 120 12.30 2.77 13.38
N GLY A 121 13.18 3.10 14.33
CA GLY A 121 13.28 4.44 14.92
C GLY A 121 13.75 5.54 13.95
N ASP A 122 14.34 5.16 12.82
CA ASP A 122 14.81 6.05 11.76
C ASP A 122 13.76 6.26 10.66
N VAL A 123 12.61 5.60 10.77
CA VAL A 123 11.53 5.65 9.80
C VAL A 123 10.35 6.47 10.31
N LEU A 124 9.86 7.35 9.44
CA LEU A 124 8.55 7.98 9.56
C LEU A 124 7.58 7.25 8.63
N PHE A 125 6.64 6.51 9.20
CA PHE A 125 5.58 5.85 8.45
C PHE A 125 4.38 6.80 8.28
N VAL A 126 4.01 7.07 7.02
CA VAL A 126 2.83 7.88 6.69
C VAL A 126 1.62 6.95 6.49
N ALA A 127 0.81 6.81 7.52
CA ALA A 127 -0.32 5.89 7.53
C ALA A 127 -1.54 6.46 6.77
N GLY A 128 -2.17 5.62 5.95
CA GLY A 128 -3.42 5.95 5.24
C GLY A 128 -4.68 5.43 5.93
N SER A 129 -4.55 4.68 7.03
CA SER A 129 -5.68 4.09 7.76
C SER A 129 -5.35 3.95 9.25
N ALA A 130 -6.38 3.88 10.10
CA ALA A 130 -6.19 3.65 11.54
C ALA A 130 -5.47 2.32 11.84
N GLY A 131 -5.75 1.27 11.06
CA GLY A 131 -5.04 -0.01 11.18
C GLY A 131 -3.54 0.11 10.88
N ASP A 132 -3.17 0.93 9.89
CA ASP A 132 -1.76 1.25 9.61
C ASP A 132 -1.11 2.04 10.74
N VAL A 133 -1.85 2.93 11.40
CA VAL A 133 -1.31 3.68 12.54
C VAL A 133 -0.87 2.72 13.64
N GLN A 134 -1.75 1.81 14.02
CA GLN A 134 -1.46 0.82 15.06
C GLN A 134 -0.33 -0.12 14.62
N GLY A 135 -0.44 -0.74 13.43
CA GLY A 135 0.54 -1.72 12.96
C GLY A 135 1.95 -1.15 12.82
N ALA A 136 2.10 0.07 12.30
CA ALA A 136 3.40 0.72 12.19
C ALA A 136 3.97 1.17 13.54
N THR A 137 3.11 1.59 14.48
CA THR A 137 3.51 1.93 15.85
C THR A 137 4.03 0.69 16.58
N ASP A 138 3.33 -0.44 16.46
CA ASP A 138 3.73 -1.72 17.08
C ASP A 138 5.04 -2.26 16.50
N ALA A 139 5.35 -1.92 15.25
CA ALA A 139 6.63 -2.21 14.61
C ALA A 139 7.77 -1.26 15.04
N GLY A 140 7.51 -0.30 15.93
CA GLY A 140 8.51 0.62 16.49
C GLY A 140 8.83 1.84 15.63
N MET A 141 8.02 2.14 14.61
CA MET A 141 8.22 3.31 13.75
C MET A 141 7.57 4.56 14.35
N LYS A 142 8.09 5.74 13.95
CA LYS A 142 7.35 7.00 14.15
C LYS A 142 6.24 7.04 13.12
N VAL A 143 5.04 7.47 13.52
CA VAL A 143 3.86 7.44 12.64
C VAL A 143 3.22 8.81 12.53
N VAL A 144 2.84 9.18 11.31
CA VAL A 144 1.91 10.28 11.03
C VAL A 144 0.70 9.72 10.30
N TRP A 145 -0.50 10.01 10.81
CA TRP A 145 -1.74 9.64 10.13
C TRP A 145 -2.13 10.71 9.11
N HIS A 146 -2.07 10.37 7.84
CA HIS A 146 -2.56 11.22 6.76
C HIS A 146 -4.07 10.99 6.57
N ASN A 147 -4.87 11.63 7.44
CA ASN A 147 -6.33 11.48 7.47
C ASN A 147 -7.07 12.56 6.67
N ARG A 148 -6.82 12.63 5.36
CA ARG A 148 -7.39 13.69 4.49
C ARG A 148 -8.93 13.63 4.38
N VAL A 149 -9.51 12.44 4.50
CA VAL A 149 -10.96 12.22 4.29
C VAL A 149 -11.76 12.11 5.59
N GLY A 150 -11.12 12.36 6.76
CA GLY A 150 -11.81 12.40 8.05
C GLY A 150 -12.33 11.05 8.54
N LEU A 151 -11.56 9.98 8.34
CA LEU A 151 -11.85 8.67 8.90
C LEU A 151 -11.87 8.75 10.44
N ALA A 152 -12.90 8.16 11.05
CA ALA A 152 -13.06 8.05 12.49
C ALA A 152 -12.26 6.87 13.06
#